data_AF-A0A928P015-F1
#
_entry.id   AF-A0A928P015-F1
#
_cell.length_a   1.000
_cell.length_b   1.000
_cell.length_c   1.000
_cell.angle_alpha   90.00
_cell.angle_beta   90.00
_cell.angle_gamma   90.00
#
_symmetry.space_group_name_H-M   'P 1'
#
loop_
_entity.id
_entity.type
_entity.pdbx_description
1 polymer ?
#
loop_
_entity_poly.entity_id
_entity_poly.type
_entity_poly.pdbx_seq_one_letter_code
_entity_poly.pdbx_strand_id
1 'polypeptide(L)'
;MELQILTRTPVLNSSTYSKMTILENYTVKEHAALVGFLTNAGYEQLFKNYEKSVITCVYKKDEEIVTVCRNSAKSEVRVMWEDAKYNSLDTITAPETVGDGETTLSQIGVGGYGHCTDDPMIGLHYLIKNSDGKAIILDGGIFEENADDIYKALESHNIAKDESGKFIITAWIFTHAHGDHIGAFNQFSHKYNDKATVEYIMYNFPGDGRVATREANFDAFEKNIDEQFPEAKRIVPRIAQIYYFGNIKITIACSPDMLYTPTRVLPYFNDTSIYFILEAEGVKTLFLGDGGEMCAEKTLECFRPTTLKSHFVQITHHGLYTSAYKTPYTADEATLLTREERNAREAERHVHENLTKLYETAAPSIGLWPMGDTLGHPRNGRTTVMRDWSRTYGQVAHFVDIDSPDSGYDGVNIVRKGDLITYTMSSEDKLMITKFLLKDGKAELITNQTYESFLAE
;
A
#
# COMPACT_ATOMS: atom_id res chain seq x y z
N MET A 1 34.82 -2.55 -20.14
CA MET A 1 33.79 -1.51 -20.27
C MET A 1 33.63 -0.93 -18.88
N GLU A 2 34.55 -0.03 -18.53
CA GLU A 2 34.60 0.59 -17.21
C GLU A 2 33.39 1.50 -17.03
N LEU A 3 33.04 1.74 -15.77
CA LEU A 3 31.92 2.50 -15.22
C LEU A 3 31.70 3.94 -15.74
N GLN A 4 32.33 4.36 -16.83
CA GLN A 4 32.16 5.69 -17.42
C GLN A 4 30.69 6.05 -17.67
N ILE A 5 29.83 5.05 -17.89
CA ILE A 5 28.38 5.22 -18.03
C ILE A 5 27.73 5.69 -16.73
N LEU A 6 28.06 5.11 -15.57
CA LEU A 6 27.51 5.56 -14.27
C LEU A 6 28.04 6.96 -13.89
N THR A 7 29.27 7.31 -14.28
CA THR A 7 29.86 8.63 -13.97
C THR A 7 29.38 9.78 -14.85
N ARG A 8 28.72 9.49 -15.99
CA ARG A 8 28.23 10.51 -16.95
C ARG A 8 26.72 10.73 -16.88
N THR A 9 26.02 9.93 -16.10
CA THR A 9 24.57 10.00 -15.98
C THR A 9 24.17 10.81 -14.75
N PRO A 10 23.11 11.63 -14.82
CA PRO A 10 22.60 12.33 -13.65
C PRO A 10 22.33 11.37 -12.50
N VAL A 11 22.83 11.72 -11.31
CA VAL A 11 22.51 11.03 -10.07
C VAL A 11 21.29 11.73 -9.46
N LEU A 12 20.22 10.97 -9.30
CA LEU A 12 18.96 11.42 -8.72
C LEU A 12 18.90 11.00 -7.25
N ASN A 13 18.20 11.76 -6.41
CA ASN A 13 17.78 11.30 -5.10
C ASN A 13 16.50 10.49 -5.30
N SER A 14 16.55 9.15 -5.27
CA SER A 14 15.31 8.36 -5.40
C SER A 14 14.51 8.39 -4.10
N SER A 15 15.19 8.41 -2.97
CA SER A 15 14.60 8.67 -1.65
C SER A 15 15.53 9.59 -0.85
N THR A 16 15.19 9.89 0.40
CA THR A 16 16.07 10.61 1.34
C THR A 16 17.44 9.94 1.48
N TYR A 17 17.47 8.60 1.47
CA TYR A 17 18.68 7.81 1.76
C TYR A 17 19.25 7.06 0.56
N SER A 18 18.62 7.20 -0.62
CA SER A 18 19.01 6.47 -1.83
C SER A 18 19.39 7.40 -2.96
N LYS A 19 20.55 7.13 -3.56
CA LYS A 19 20.94 7.69 -4.86
C LYS A 19 20.56 6.74 -5.97
N MET A 20 20.18 7.26 -7.13
CA MET A 20 19.78 6.47 -8.27
C MET A 20 20.38 7.01 -9.57
N THR A 21 20.78 6.09 -10.43
CA THR A 21 21.14 6.35 -11.82
C THR A 21 20.20 5.56 -12.74
N ILE A 22 19.67 6.24 -13.77
CA ILE A 22 18.80 5.63 -14.79
C ILE A 22 19.60 5.55 -16.09
N LEU A 23 19.75 4.35 -16.64
CA LEU A 23 20.42 4.12 -17.93
C LEU A 23 19.37 3.65 -18.96
N GLU A 24 19.19 4.46 -19.99
CA GLU A 24 18.32 4.15 -21.14
C GLU A 24 19.10 3.44 -22.25
N ASN A 25 18.38 2.77 -23.16
CA ASN A 25 18.96 1.93 -24.24
C ASN A 25 19.89 0.82 -23.70
N TYR A 26 19.63 0.37 -22.49
CA TYR A 26 20.42 -0.60 -21.75
C TYR A 26 20.27 -2.02 -22.32
N THR A 27 21.41 -2.61 -22.65
CA THR A 27 21.51 -3.91 -23.31
C THR A 27 21.75 -5.06 -22.33
N VAL A 28 21.48 -6.30 -22.79
CA VAL A 28 21.84 -7.52 -22.05
C VAL A 28 23.35 -7.60 -21.79
N LYS A 29 24.18 -7.13 -22.74
CA LYS A 29 25.64 -7.13 -22.61
C LYS A 29 26.09 -6.17 -21.51
N GLU A 30 25.50 -4.99 -21.44
CA GLU A 30 25.75 -4.03 -20.34
C GLU A 30 25.28 -4.59 -19.00
N HIS A 31 24.15 -5.31 -18.98
CA HIS A 31 23.70 -6.03 -17.79
C HIS A 31 24.72 -7.04 -17.28
N ALA A 32 25.24 -7.91 -18.15
CA ALA A 32 26.27 -8.86 -17.77
C ALA A 32 27.56 -8.16 -17.28
N ALA A 33 27.93 -7.02 -17.88
CA ALA A 33 29.09 -6.25 -17.45
C ALA A 33 28.89 -5.62 -16.06
N LEU A 34 27.70 -5.07 -15.76
CA LEU A 34 27.37 -4.52 -14.45
C LEU A 34 27.41 -5.61 -13.36
N VAL A 35 26.80 -6.77 -13.63
CA VAL A 35 26.83 -7.91 -12.70
C VAL A 35 28.27 -8.35 -12.45
N GLY A 36 29.07 -8.51 -13.51
CA GLY A 36 30.48 -8.86 -13.38
C GLY A 36 31.29 -7.82 -12.60
N PHE A 37 30.99 -6.52 -12.76
CA PHE A 37 31.61 -5.47 -11.97
C PHE A 37 31.28 -5.61 -10.48
N LEU A 38 30.00 -5.76 -10.12
CA LEU A 38 29.57 -5.90 -8.73
C LEU A 38 30.20 -7.13 -8.08
N THR A 39 30.17 -8.29 -8.75
CA THR A 39 30.78 -9.52 -8.24
C THR A 39 32.29 -9.37 -8.07
N ASN A 40 33.01 -8.80 -9.05
CA ASN A 40 34.46 -8.59 -8.94
C ASN A 40 34.84 -7.56 -7.87
N ALA A 41 33.94 -6.62 -7.57
CA ALA A 41 34.11 -5.65 -6.49
C ALA A 41 33.79 -6.23 -5.09
N GLY A 42 33.33 -7.49 -5.02
CA GLY A 42 33.03 -8.20 -3.77
C GLY A 42 31.60 -8.05 -3.28
N TYR A 43 30.67 -7.56 -4.10
CA TYR A 43 29.26 -7.55 -3.74
C TYR A 43 28.64 -8.94 -3.89
N GLU A 44 27.95 -9.38 -2.86
CA GLU A 44 27.17 -10.62 -2.85
C GLU A 44 25.72 -10.32 -3.30
N GLN A 45 25.18 -11.13 -4.21
CA GLN A 45 23.78 -11.03 -4.61
C GLN A 45 22.89 -11.75 -3.60
N LEU A 46 22.19 -10.98 -2.75
CA LEU A 46 21.32 -11.52 -1.69
C LEU A 46 19.89 -11.77 -2.17
N PHE A 47 19.45 -11.05 -3.20
CA PHE A 47 18.10 -11.20 -3.74
C PHE A 47 18.09 -11.12 -5.26
N LYS A 48 17.19 -11.88 -5.87
CA LYS A 48 16.85 -11.77 -7.28
C LYS A 48 15.42 -12.23 -7.52
N ASN A 49 14.63 -11.38 -8.16
CA ASN A 49 13.30 -11.74 -8.63
C ASN A 49 13.06 -11.23 -10.06
N TYR A 50 12.19 -11.93 -10.78
CA TYR A 50 11.80 -11.58 -12.14
C TYR A 50 10.28 -11.63 -12.29
N GLU A 51 9.72 -10.47 -12.56
CA GLU A 51 8.29 -10.29 -12.76
C GLU A 51 8.05 -9.64 -14.13
N LYS A 52 7.25 -10.27 -14.99
CA LYS A 52 7.04 -9.96 -16.42
C LYS A 52 8.19 -9.27 -17.15
N SER A 53 8.34 -7.95 -17.03
CA SER A 53 9.37 -7.15 -17.71
C SER A 53 10.45 -6.61 -16.78
N VAL A 54 10.31 -6.73 -15.46
CA VAL A 54 11.26 -6.24 -14.47
C VAL A 54 12.07 -7.38 -13.83
N ILE A 55 13.39 -7.20 -13.79
CA ILE A 55 14.31 -8.02 -13.00
C ILE A 55 14.87 -7.13 -11.91
N THR A 56 14.65 -7.49 -10.65
CA THR A 56 15.20 -6.78 -9.49
C THR A 56 16.21 -7.66 -8.79
N CYS A 57 17.44 -7.18 -8.67
CA CYS A 57 18.51 -7.83 -7.90
C CYS A 57 18.96 -6.88 -6.77
N VAL A 58 19.24 -7.45 -5.60
CA VAL A 58 19.87 -6.73 -4.49
C VAL A 58 21.24 -7.33 -4.24
N TYR A 59 22.23 -6.46 -4.14
CA TYR A 59 23.59 -6.81 -3.81
C TYR A 59 24.03 -6.08 -2.55
N LYS A 60 24.85 -6.71 -1.71
CA LYS A 60 25.40 -6.10 -0.50
C LYS A 60 26.91 -6.33 -0.43
N LYS A 61 27.62 -5.32 0.06
CA LYS A 61 29.02 -5.42 0.50
C LYS A 61 29.22 -4.49 1.68
N ASP A 62 29.71 -5.00 2.80
CA ASP A 62 29.89 -4.22 4.02
C ASP A 62 28.59 -3.46 4.38
N GLU A 63 28.63 -2.14 4.52
CA GLU A 63 27.47 -1.28 4.79
C GLU A 63 26.85 -0.67 3.52
N GLU A 64 27.17 -1.18 2.33
CA GLU A 64 26.62 -0.68 1.06
C GLU A 64 25.64 -1.69 0.44
N ILE A 65 24.49 -1.17 0.01
CA ILE A 65 23.47 -1.91 -0.72
C ILE A 65 23.34 -1.31 -2.12
N VAL A 66 23.34 -2.20 -3.12
CA VAL A 66 23.09 -1.87 -4.52
C VAL A 66 21.86 -2.62 -5.00
N THR A 67 20.80 -1.89 -5.33
CA THR A 67 19.63 -2.46 -6.00
C THR A 67 19.70 -2.18 -7.49
N VAL A 68 19.54 -3.22 -8.31
CA VAL A 68 19.53 -3.13 -9.78
C VAL A 68 18.16 -3.57 -10.28
N CYS A 69 17.38 -2.62 -10.79
CA CYS A 69 16.06 -2.86 -11.38
C CYS A 69 16.16 -2.70 -12.89
N ARG A 70 16.16 -3.80 -13.65
CA ARG A 70 16.17 -3.78 -15.12
C ARG A 70 14.75 -3.94 -15.64
N ASN A 71 14.29 -2.98 -16.43
CA ASN A 71 13.06 -3.09 -17.21
C ASN A 71 13.38 -3.49 -18.66
N SER A 72 13.14 -4.76 -19.00
CA SER A 72 13.39 -5.30 -20.34
C SER A 72 12.43 -4.79 -21.40
N ALA A 73 11.23 -4.31 -21.04
CA ALA A 73 10.27 -3.76 -21.99
C ALA A 73 10.69 -2.37 -22.50
N LYS A 74 11.46 -1.62 -21.71
CA LYS A 74 11.92 -0.25 -22.05
C LYS A 74 13.40 -0.18 -22.40
N SER A 75 14.14 -1.28 -22.32
CA SER A 75 15.61 -1.28 -22.39
C SER A 75 16.19 -0.26 -21.41
N GLU A 76 15.75 -0.32 -20.15
CA GLU A 76 16.17 0.60 -19.08
C GLU A 76 16.73 -0.21 -17.90
N VAL A 77 17.73 0.34 -17.21
CA VAL A 77 18.10 -0.12 -15.87
C VAL A 77 18.17 1.06 -14.91
N ARG A 78 17.69 0.83 -13.69
CA ARG A 78 17.88 1.71 -12.55
C ARG A 78 18.86 1.04 -11.60
N VAL A 79 19.88 1.78 -11.20
CA VAL A 79 20.88 1.34 -10.23
C VAL A 79 20.79 2.28 -9.04
N MET A 80 20.50 1.72 -7.87
CA MET A 80 20.24 2.47 -6.65
C MET A 80 21.25 2.08 -5.57
N TRP A 81 21.79 3.09 -4.90
CA TRP A 81 22.87 2.97 -3.92
C TRP A 81 22.40 3.54 -2.58
N GLU A 82 22.53 2.74 -1.54
CA GLU A 82 22.05 3.03 -0.19
C GLU A 82 23.04 2.51 0.85
N ASP A 83 23.07 3.17 2.01
CA ASP A 83 23.74 2.67 3.21
C ASP A 83 22.83 1.64 3.90
N ALA A 84 23.39 0.50 4.31
CA ALA A 84 22.67 -0.60 4.95
C ALA A 84 22.00 -0.18 6.27
N LYS A 85 22.46 0.90 6.92
CA LYS A 85 21.78 1.46 8.11
C LYS A 85 20.39 2.00 7.81
N TYR A 86 20.10 2.36 6.56
CA TYR A 86 18.81 2.93 6.14
C TYR A 86 17.96 1.95 5.33
N ASN A 87 18.46 0.73 5.06
CA ASN A 87 17.71 -0.29 4.33
C ASN A 87 18.10 -1.69 4.82
N SER A 88 17.30 -2.25 5.72
CA SER A 88 17.46 -3.61 6.21
C SER A 88 17.04 -4.63 5.15
N LEU A 89 17.83 -5.70 5.08
CA LEU A 89 17.61 -6.84 4.21
C LEU A 89 17.19 -8.09 4.99
N ASP A 90 16.88 -7.97 6.29
CA ASP A 90 16.63 -9.12 7.17
C ASP A 90 15.38 -9.92 6.76
N THR A 91 14.45 -9.29 6.06
CA THR A 91 13.13 -9.85 5.73
C THR A 91 13.01 -10.27 4.26
N ILE A 92 14.09 -10.24 3.46
CA ILE A 92 14.05 -10.62 2.03
C ILE A 92 14.06 -12.14 1.80
N THR A 93 14.25 -12.92 2.88
CA THR A 93 14.24 -14.38 2.87
C THR A 93 13.08 -14.87 3.72
N ALA A 94 12.37 -15.89 3.24
CA ALA A 94 11.30 -16.50 4.01
C ALA A 94 11.84 -17.10 5.32
N PRO A 95 11.14 -16.93 6.46
CA PRO A 95 11.55 -17.60 7.68
C PRO A 95 11.41 -19.12 7.54
N GLU A 96 12.30 -19.87 8.21
CA GLU A 96 12.26 -21.34 8.20
C GLU A 96 10.99 -21.89 8.87
N THR A 97 10.50 -21.16 9.87
CA THR A 97 9.29 -21.50 10.63
C THR A 97 8.42 -20.25 10.79
N VAL A 98 7.11 -20.47 10.83
CA VAL A 98 6.10 -19.44 11.12
C VAL A 98 5.20 -19.95 12.23
N GLY A 99 4.58 -19.04 12.98
CA GLY A 99 3.61 -19.38 14.01
C GLY A 99 2.37 -20.07 13.44
N ASP A 100 1.58 -20.67 14.33
CA ASP A 100 0.36 -21.41 14.04
C ASP A 100 -0.92 -20.67 14.47
N GLY A 101 -0.78 -19.42 14.89
CA GLY A 101 -1.88 -18.54 15.26
C GLY A 101 -2.71 -18.08 14.08
N GLU A 102 -3.84 -17.46 14.38
CA GLU A 102 -4.77 -16.93 13.38
C GLU A 102 -4.23 -15.66 12.73
N THR A 103 -4.24 -15.63 11.40
CA THR A 103 -3.94 -14.43 10.61
C THR A 103 -5.21 -13.62 10.38
N THR A 104 -5.19 -12.33 10.72
CA THR A 104 -6.34 -11.43 10.51
C THR A 104 -5.94 -10.18 9.75
N LEU A 105 -6.82 -9.68 8.90
CA LEU A 105 -6.69 -8.37 8.26
C LEU A 105 -7.90 -7.53 8.67
N SER A 106 -7.64 -6.42 9.35
CA SER A 106 -8.66 -5.50 9.84
C SER A 106 -8.35 -4.11 9.34
N GLN A 107 -9.36 -3.45 8.82
CA GLN A 107 -9.28 -2.02 8.58
C GLN A 107 -9.77 -1.33 9.84
N ILE A 108 -8.98 -0.40 10.32
CA ILE A 108 -9.33 0.35 11.52
C ILE A 108 -10.04 1.63 11.07
N GLY A 109 -11.17 1.94 11.71
CA GLY A 109 -11.94 3.15 11.39
C GLY A 109 -11.05 4.38 11.51
N VAL A 110 -11.08 5.23 10.48
CA VAL A 110 -10.39 6.52 10.49
C VAL A 110 -11.45 7.56 10.82
N GLY A 111 -11.80 7.66 12.11
CA GLY A 111 -12.84 8.57 12.59
C GLY A 111 -12.57 10.00 12.11
N GLY A 112 -13.61 10.69 11.67
CA GLY A 112 -13.42 12.04 11.13
C GLY A 112 -14.65 12.78 10.60
N TYR A 113 -15.75 12.83 11.35
CA TYR A 113 -16.71 13.95 11.20
C TYR A 113 -16.56 14.90 12.38
N GLY A 114 -15.93 16.06 12.15
CA GLY A 114 -15.83 17.10 13.18
C GLY A 114 -14.90 18.27 12.88
N HIS A 115 -13.82 18.08 12.12
CA HIS A 115 -12.78 19.12 11.99
C HIS A 115 -12.62 19.77 10.61
N CYS A 116 -13.16 19.20 9.53
CA CYS A 116 -13.20 19.84 8.21
C CYS A 116 -14.56 19.60 7.54
N THR A 117 -15.48 20.55 7.67
CA THR A 117 -16.81 20.50 7.03
C THR A 117 -16.76 20.61 5.51
N ASP A 118 -15.59 20.94 4.95
CA ASP A 118 -15.40 21.20 3.52
C ASP A 118 -14.56 20.13 2.81
N ASP A 119 -13.83 19.27 3.54
CA ASP A 119 -13.05 18.16 2.98
C ASP A 119 -12.86 17.03 4.02
N PRO A 120 -13.68 15.97 4.01
CA PRO A 120 -13.45 14.81 4.87
C PRO A 120 -12.22 14.07 4.35
N MET A 121 -11.03 14.46 4.83
CA MET A 121 -9.80 13.69 4.62
C MET A 121 -9.89 12.43 5.47
N ILE A 122 -10.09 11.31 4.80
CA ILE A 122 -10.21 9.99 5.41
C ILE A 122 -8.91 9.27 5.10
N GLY A 123 -8.17 8.88 6.12
CA GLY A 123 -6.88 8.24 5.93
C GLY A 123 -6.97 6.75 5.59
N LEU A 124 -5.80 6.14 5.35
CA LEU A 124 -5.66 4.69 5.21
C LEU A 124 -5.13 4.11 6.52
N HIS A 125 -5.79 3.07 7.05
CA HIS A 125 -5.34 2.41 8.27
C HIS A 125 -5.78 0.94 8.31
N TYR A 126 -4.81 0.02 8.30
CA TYR A 126 -5.05 -1.40 8.53
C TYR A 126 -4.14 -1.96 9.61
N LEU A 127 -4.67 -2.91 10.37
CA LEU A 127 -3.94 -3.80 11.26
C LEU A 127 -4.01 -5.22 10.69
N ILE A 128 -2.85 -5.83 10.50
CA ILE A 128 -2.73 -7.23 10.10
C ILE A 128 -2.03 -7.98 11.24
N LYS A 129 -2.69 -8.97 11.82
CA LYS A 129 -2.06 -9.87 12.79
C LYS A 129 -1.49 -11.05 12.03
N ASN A 130 -0.19 -11.31 12.17
CA ASN A 130 0.44 -12.48 11.57
C ASN A 130 0.24 -13.73 12.43
N SER A 131 0.63 -14.91 11.94
CA SER A 131 0.45 -16.16 12.68
C SER A 131 1.33 -16.31 13.92
N ASP A 132 2.32 -15.41 14.11
CA ASP A 132 3.08 -15.28 15.36
C ASP A 132 2.38 -14.38 16.40
N GLY A 133 1.22 -13.83 16.07
CA GLY A 133 0.45 -12.90 16.90
C GLY A 133 0.98 -11.46 16.90
N LYS A 134 2.02 -11.15 16.13
CA LYS A 134 2.58 -9.80 16.00
C LYS A 134 1.78 -8.97 14.99
N ALA A 135 1.83 -7.64 15.12
CA ALA A 135 1.10 -6.72 14.25
C ALA A 135 1.95 -6.21 13.09
N ILE A 136 1.35 -6.12 11.90
CA ILE A 136 1.75 -5.20 10.85
C ILE A 136 0.72 -4.07 10.82
N ILE A 137 1.17 -2.83 10.85
CA ILE A 137 0.32 -1.66 10.65
C ILE A 137 0.59 -1.10 9.25
N LEU A 138 -0.46 -0.80 8.50
CA LEU A 138 -0.38 -0.13 7.21
C LEU A 138 -0.95 1.29 7.35
N ASP A 139 -0.12 2.27 7.01
CA ASP A 139 -0.38 3.71 7.15
C ASP A 139 -0.81 4.04 8.59
N GLY A 140 -1.85 4.84 8.82
CA GLY A 140 -2.22 5.18 10.19
C GLY A 140 -3.34 6.20 10.32
N GLY A 141 -3.67 6.94 9.27
CA GLY A 141 -4.65 8.02 9.36
C GLY A 141 -4.03 9.38 9.64
N ILE A 142 -4.90 10.36 9.83
CA ILE A 142 -4.55 11.79 9.88
C ILE A 142 -4.50 12.37 11.30
N PHE A 143 -5.43 11.99 12.17
CA PHE A 143 -5.70 12.70 13.43
C PHE A 143 -5.07 12.02 14.67
N GLU A 144 -5.05 12.72 15.80
CA GLU A 144 -4.55 12.19 17.08
C GLU A 144 -5.39 11.00 17.56
N GLU A 145 -6.71 11.05 17.36
CA GLU A 145 -7.64 9.98 17.71
C GLU A 145 -7.28 8.68 17.01
N ASN A 146 -6.74 8.75 15.78
CA ASN A 146 -6.31 7.55 15.06
C ASN A 146 -5.11 6.87 15.73
N ALA A 147 -4.27 7.59 16.48
CA ALA A 147 -3.22 6.96 17.30
C ALA A 147 -3.82 6.16 18.47
N ASP A 148 -4.89 6.65 19.08
CA ASP A 148 -5.62 5.92 20.12
C ASP A 148 -6.29 4.69 19.53
N ASP A 149 -6.81 4.79 18.31
CA ASP A 149 -7.41 3.68 17.59
C ASP A 149 -6.37 2.63 17.14
N ILE A 150 -5.13 3.03 16.84
CA ILE A 150 -4.04 2.06 16.67
C ILE A 150 -3.83 1.29 17.98
N TYR A 151 -3.66 2.01 19.09
CA TYR A 151 -3.35 1.38 20.39
C TYR A 151 -4.46 0.43 20.86
N LYS A 152 -5.71 0.88 20.82
CA LYS A 152 -6.86 0.05 21.20
C LYS A 152 -7.05 -1.14 20.25
N ALA A 153 -6.70 -1.01 18.95
CA ALA A 153 -6.71 -2.14 18.03
C ALA A 153 -5.64 -3.19 18.37
N LEU A 154 -4.45 -2.77 18.82
CA LEU A 154 -3.44 -3.71 19.33
C LEU A 154 -3.96 -4.50 20.56
N GLU A 155 -4.71 -3.83 21.45
CA GLU A 155 -5.35 -4.46 22.60
C GLU A 155 -6.46 -5.44 22.18
N SER A 156 -7.39 -5.01 21.33
CA SER A 156 -8.56 -5.81 20.94
C SER A 156 -8.20 -7.04 20.10
N HIS A 157 -7.16 -6.93 19.27
CA HIS A 157 -6.64 -8.06 18.49
C HIS A 157 -5.73 -9.00 19.28
N ASN A 158 -5.51 -8.70 20.57
CA ASN A 158 -4.64 -9.44 21.48
C ASN A 158 -3.25 -9.64 20.87
N ILE A 159 -2.64 -8.54 20.39
CA ILE A 159 -1.32 -8.56 19.78
C ILE A 159 -0.27 -9.02 20.80
N ALA A 160 0.66 -9.84 20.33
CA ALA A 160 1.76 -10.36 21.13
C ALA A 160 2.57 -9.22 21.76
N LYS A 161 3.04 -9.46 22.98
CA LYS A 161 3.87 -8.52 23.73
C LYS A 161 5.28 -9.05 23.90
N ASP A 162 6.26 -8.17 23.92
CA ASP A 162 7.64 -8.50 24.27
C ASP A 162 7.80 -8.78 25.77
N GLU A 163 9.01 -9.15 26.18
CA GLU A 163 9.33 -9.47 27.58
C GLU A 163 9.12 -8.29 28.54
N SER A 164 9.09 -7.06 28.02
CA SER A 164 8.82 -5.84 28.78
C SER A 164 7.32 -5.49 28.83
N GLY A 165 6.46 -6.30 28.21
CA GLY A 165 5.02 -6.09 28.16
C GLY A 165 4.55 -5.09 27.11
N LYS A 166 5.41 -4.69 26.15
CA LYS A 166 5.05 -3.81 25.04
C LYS A 166 4.51 -4.61 23.86
N PHE A 167 3.48 -4.11 23.17
CA PHE A 167 2.99 -4.74 21.94
C PHE A 167 4.08 -4.80 20.87
N ILE A 168 4.15 -5.89 20.11
CA ILE A 168 5.13 -6.05 19.04
C ILE A 168 4.48 -5.70 17.69
N ILE A 169 4.89 -4.57 17.13
CA ILE A 169 4.62 -4.18 15.75
C ILE A 169 5.82 -4.68 14.93
N THR A 170 5.67 -5.82 14.25
CA THR A 170 6.74 -6.37 13.42
C THR A 170 7.01 -5.47 12.22
N ALA A 171 6.01 -4.83 11.63
CA ALA A 171 6.23 -3.85 10.58
C ALA A 171 5.22 -2.72 10.63
N TRP A 172 5.70 -1.49 10.46
CA TRP A 172 4.87 -0.35 10.12
C TRP A 172 5.16 0.06 8.68
N ILE A 173 4.20 -0.14 7.79
CA ILE A 173 4.34 0.04 6.35
C ILE A 173 3.64 1.33 5.96
N PHE A 174 4.31 2.21 5.25
CA PHE A 174 3.74 3.46 4.75
C PHE A 174 3.69 3.48 3.23
N THR A 175 2.51 3.76 2.68
CA THR A 175 2.30 3.85 1.24
C THR A 175 2.98 5.09 0.68
N HIS A 176 2.72 6.26 1.27
CA HIS A 176 3.32 7.55 0.95
C HIS A 176 3.17 8.53 2.11
N ALA A 177 3.75 9.73 1.98
CA ALA A 177 3.93 10.66 3.10
C ALA A 177 2.86 11.76 3.24
N HIS A 178 1.66 11.57 2.70
CA HIS A 178 0.56 12.51 2.98
C HIS A 178 0.12 12.41 4.43
N GLY A 179 -0.39 13.52 4.96
CA GLY A 179 -0.77 13.65 6.37
C GLY A 179 -1.79 12.61 6.82
N ASP A 180 -2.69 12.19 5.93
CA ASP A 180 -3.70 11.17 6.17
C ASP A 180 -3.19 9.72 6.12
N HIS A 181 -1.89 9.54 5.91
CA HIS A 181 -1.23 8.25 5.96
C HIS A 181 -0.21 8.17 7.10
N ILE A 182 0.52 9.27 7.37
CA ILE A 182 1.60 9.31 8.38
C ILE A 182 1.23 10.10 9.65
N GLY A 183 0.12 10.82 9.65
CA GLY A 183 -0.25 11.75 10.73
C GLY A 183 -0.40 11.04 12.07
N ALA A 184 -1.13 9.92 12.09
CA ALA A 184 -1.34 9.15 13.31
C ALA A 184 -0.05 8.51 13.83
N PHE A 185 0.88 8.11 12.95
CA PHE A 185 2.18 7.60 13.39
C PHE A 185 2.95 8.66 14.19
N ASN A 186 2.95 9.91 13.72
CA ASN A 186 3.59 11.00 14.44
C ASN A 186 3.02 11.17 15.85
N GLN A 187 1.69 11.08 15.99
CA GLN A 187 1.03 11.17 17.30
C GLN A 187 1.30 9.93 18.17
N PHE A 188 1.18 8.73 17.58
CA PHE A 188 1.45 7.46 18.25
C PHE A 188 2.89 7.41 18.79
N SER A 189 3.86 7.90 18.02
CA SER A 189 5.26 7.93 18.42
C SER A 189 5.53 8.76 19.68
N HIS A 190 4.68 9.74 19.99
CA HIS A 190 4.81 10.51 21.23
C HIS A 190 3.97 9.94 22.37
N LYS A 191 2.75 9.47 22.05
CA LYS A 191 1.77 9.04 23.05
C LYS A 191 1.97 7.60 23.54
N TYR A 192 2.46 6.72 22.66
CA TYR A 192 2.49 5.27 22.86
C TYR A 192 3.85 4.61 22.58
N ASN A 193 4.95 5.36 22.45
CA ASN A 193 6.29 4.78 22.26
C ASN A 193 6.71 3.81 23.38
N ASP A 194 6.24 4.01 24.60
CA ASP A 194 6.54 3.16 25.74
C ASP A 194 5.63 1.92 25.80
N LYS A 195 4.62 1.84 24.92
CA LYS A 195 3.66 0.74 24.86
C LYS A 195 3.88 -0.24 23.72
N ALA A 196 4.69 0.13 22.73
CA ALA A 196 4.96 -0.71 21.58
C ALA A 196 6.45 -0.78 21.25
N THR A 197 6.88 -1.94 20.77
CA THR A 197 8.16 -2.17 20.12
C THR A 197 7.90 -2.27 18.62
N VAL A 198 8.55 -1.42 17.84
CA VAL A 198 8.48 -1.43 16.36
C VAL A 198 9.76 -2.06 15.84
N GLU A 199 9.65 -3.22 15.19
CA GLU A 199 10.82 -3.95 14.67
C GLU A 199 11.29 -3.36 13.32
N TYR A 200 10.34 -3.12 12.40
CA TYR A 200 10.62 -2.60 11.07
C TYR A 200 9.70 -1.43 10.69
N ILE A 201 10.24 -0.44 9.99
CA ILE A 201 9.48 0.64 9.35
C ILE A 201 9.78 0.63 7.86
N MET A 202 8.76 0.37 7.04
CA MET A 202 8.89 0.19 5.59
C MET A 202 8.29 1.37 4.84
N TYR A 203 9.10 2.10 4.08
CA TYR A 203 8.65 3.26 3.29
C TYR A 203 9.66 3.62 2.20
N ASN A 204 9.19 4.25 1.12
CA ASN A 204 10.05 4.72 0.03
C ASN A 204 9.63 6.13 -0.41
N PHE A 205 9.80 7.09 0.50
CA PHE A 205 9.39 8.48 0.28
C PHE A 205 10.35 9.22 -0.67
N PRO A 206 9.83 10.13 -1.51
CA PRO A 206 10.58 10.77 -2.56
C PRO A 206 11.75 11.60 -2.03
N GLY A 207 12.91 11.50 -2.69
CA GLY A 207 14.03 12.40 -2.44
C GLY A 207 13.77 13.82 -2.95
N ASP A 208 14.63 14.78 -2.55
CA ASP A 208 14.49 16.18 -2.94
C ASP A 208 14.42 16.36 -4.46
N GLY A 209 13.49 17.22 -4.90
CA GLY A 209 13.27 17.55 -6.31
C GLY A 209 12.67 16.41 -7.14
N ARG A 210 12.08 15.38 -6.51
CA ARG A 210 11.30 14.33 -7.20
C ARG A 210 9.80 14.62 -7.23
N VAL A 211 9.30 15.41 -6.30
CA VAL A 211 7.93 15.91 -6.21
C VAL A 211 7.93 17.44 -6.13
N ALA A 212 6.83 18.07 -6.56
CA ALA A 212 6.74 19.53 -6.63
C ALA A 212 6.69 20.18 -5.24
N THR A 213 6.04 19.51 -4.29
CA THR A 213 5.89 19.94 -2.90
C THR A 213 6.34 18.81 -1.98
N ARG A 214 7.14 19.16 -0.96
CA ARG A 214 7.47 18.25 0.14
C ARG A 214 6.42 18.44 1.23
N GLU A 215 5.90 17.34 1.74
CA GLU A 215 4.91 17.35 2.82
C GLU A 215 5.52 17.77 4.15
N ALA A 216 4.86 18.67 4.88
CA ALA A 216 5.36 19.22 6.14
C ALA A 216 5.54 18.13 7.22
N ASN A 217 4.71 17.09 7.19
CA ASN A 217 4.72 16.01 8.17
C ASN A 217 5.87 15.01 7.98
N PHE A 218 6.59 15.07 6.84
CA PHE A 218 7.68 14.15 6.56
C PHE A 218 8.88 14.34 7.50
N ASP A 219 9.24 15.59 7.80
CA ASP A 219 10.41 15.86 8.67
C ASP A 219 10.14 15.40 10.11
N ALA A 220 8.91 15.58 10.58
CA ALA A 220 8.46 15.06 11.87
C ALA A 220 8.50 13.53 11.90
N PHE A 221 8.06 12.88 10.81
CA PHE A 221 8.08 11.43 10.67
C PHE A 221 9.49 10.83 10.82
N GLU A 222 10.47 11.33 10.07
CA GLU A 222 11.85 10.85 10.17
C GLU A 222 12.45 11.06 11.57
N LYS A 223 12.23 12.26 12.13
CA LYS A 223 12.69 12.59 13.48
C LYS A 223 12.06 11.66 14.52
N ASN A 224 10.78 11.34 14.38
CA ASN A 224 10.06 10.48 15.30
C ASN A 224 10.54 9.02 15.24
N ILE A 225 10.92 8.53 14.06
CA ILE A 225 11.59 7.22 13.96
C ILE A 225 12.88 7.23 14.79
N ASP A 226 13.76 8.20 14.55
CA ASP A 226 15.08 8.23 15.19
C ASP A 226 15.01 8.48 16.71
N GLU A 227 14.08 9.31 17.17
CA GLU A 227 13.98 9.68 18.59
C GLU A 227 13.12 8.71 19.41
N GLN A 228 12.03 8.20 18.85
CA GLN A 228 11.03 7.42 19.59
C GLN A 228 11.17 5.91 19.36
N PHE A 229 11.69 5.50 18.21
CA PHE A 229 11.90 4.10 17.84
C PHE A 229 13.32 3.85 17.30
N PRO A 230 14.39 4.21 18.05
CA PRO A 230 15.77 4.16 17.56
C PRO A 230 16.26 2.75 17.16
N GLU A 231 15.64 1.70 17.71
CA GLU A 231 15.97 0.30 17.39
C GLU A 231 15.20 -0.23 16.16
N ALA A 232 14.23 0.52 15.65
CA ALA A 232 13.45 0.11 14.49
C ALA A 232 14.31 0.16 13.23
N LYS A 233 14.33 -0.95 12.49
CA LYS A 233 15.07 -1.05 11.23
C LYS A 233 14.24 -0.51 10.09
N ARG A 234 14.84 0.33 9.25
CA ARG A 234 14.19 0.86 8.06
C ARG A 234 14.24 -0.14 6.92
N ILE A 235 13.19 -0.21 6.10
CA ILE A 235 13.17 -0.97 4.85
C ILE A 235 12.76 -0.02 3.71
N VAL A 236 13.51 -0.03 2.62
CA VAL A 236 13.17 0.76 1.42
C VAL A 236 12.63 -0.16 0.32
N PRO A 237 11.31 -0.34 0.21
CA PRO A 237 10.70 -1.27 -0.73
C PRO A 237 10.83 -0.80 -2.18
N ARG A 238 11.34 -1.68 -3.04
CA ARG A 238 11.47 -1.48 -4.49
C ARG A 238 10.67 -2.51 -5.26
N ILE A 239 10.26 -2.13 -6.46
CA ILE A 239 9.49 -2.99 -7.36
C ILE A 239 10.06 -4.42 -7.46
N ALA A 240 9.17 -5.41 -7.45
CA ALA A 240 9.43 -6.83 -7.49
C ALA A 240 10.28 -7.41 -6.35
N GLN A 241 10.68 -6.63 -5.34
CA GLN A 241 11.21 -7.19 -4.09
C GLN A 241 10.11 -7.92 -3.32
N ILE A 242 10.53 -8.90 -2.53
CA ILE A 242 9.67 -9.71 -1.67
C ILE A 242 10.18 -9.58 -0.24
N TYR A 243 9.26 -9.36 0.68
CA TYR A 243 9.51 -9.25 2.12
C TYR A 243 8.64 -10.24 2.89
N TYR A 244 9.13 -10.74 4.02
CA TYR A 244 8.44 -11.71 4.86
C TYR A 244 8.34 -11.23 6.31
N PHE A 245 7.14 -11.36 6.89
CA PHE A 245 6.83 -11.02 8.28
C PHE A 245 6.00 -12.15 8.89
N GLY A 246 6.66 -13.12 9.50
CA GLY A 246 6.03 -14.39 9.88
C GLY A 246 5.52 -15.13 8.64
N ASN A 247 4.25 -15.54 8.63
CA ASN A 247 3.61 -16.19 7.49
C ASN A 247 3.17 -15.24 6.36
N ILE A 248 3.32 -13.93 6.54
CA ILE A 248 2.91 -12.93 5.55
C ILE A 248 4.05 -12.69 4.57
N LYS A 249 3.74 -12.81 3.28
CA LYS A 249 4.61 -12.45 2.16
C LYS A 249 4.12 -11.17 1.51
N ILE A 250 4.98 -10.18 1.37
CA ILE A 250 4.70 -8.91 0.68
C ILE A 250 5.51 -8.86 -0.61
N THR A 251 4.86 -8.63 -1.75
CA THR A 251 5.53 -8.39 -3.05
C THR A 251 5.26 -6.97 -3.51
N ILE A 252 6.30 -6.17 -3.71
CA ILE A 252 6.15 -4.77 -4.12
C ILE A 252 5.80 -4.70 -5.60
N ALA A 253 4.60 -4.21 -5.92
CA ALA A 253 4.06 -4.12 -7.28
C ALA A 253 4.42 -2.80 -7.98
N CYS A 254 4.60 -1.73 -7.21
CA CYS A 254 5.05 -0.41 -7.69
C CYS A 254 5.85 0.30 -6.59
N SER A 255 6.86 1.07 -6.98
CA SER A 255 7.59 1.97 -6.09
C SER A 255 7.92 3.28 -6.80
N PRO A 256 8.05 4.41 -6.08
CA PRO A 256 8.19 5.74 -6.69
C PRO A 256 9.45 5.89 -7.55
N ASP A 257 10.52 5.19 -7.17
CA ASP A 257 11.78 5.15 -7.91
C ASP A 257 11.63 4.66 -9.35
N MET A 258 10.56 3.91 -9.68
CA MET A 258 10.26 3.45 -11.03
C MET A 258 9.52 4.48 -11.89
N LEU A 259 8.99 5.55 -11.29
CA LEU A 259 8.22 6.59 -11.98
C LEU A 259 9.08 7.81 -12.31
N TYR A 260 10.23 7.97 -11.64
CA TYR A 260 11.10 9.11 -11.90
C TYR A 260 11.72 9.07 -13.29
N THR A 261 11.96 10.26 -13.83
CA THR A 261 12.82 10.46 -15.00
C THR A 261 13.93 11.45 -14.64
N PRO A 262 15.00 11.55 -15.44
CA PRO A 262 16.09 12.49 -15.17
C PRO A 262 15.64 13.95 -15.11
N THR A 263 14.58 14.33 -15.85
CA THR A 263 14.19 15.73 -16.08
C THR A 263 12.82 16.10 -15.52
N ARG A 264 11.99 15.12 -15.12
CA ARG A 264 10.61 15.37 -14.67
C ARG A 264 10.44 15.10 -13.19
N VAL A 265 9.76 16.04 -12.54
CA VAL A 265 9.19 15.94 -11.20
C VAL A 265 7.81 15.31 -11.31
N LEU A 266 7.45 14.39 -10.41
CA LEU A 266 6.11 13.82 -10.38
C LEU A 266 5.07 14.92 -10.11
N PRO A 267 4.01 15.02 -10.93
CA PRO A 267 3.00 16.06 -10.79
C PRO A 267 2.07 15.84 -9.60
N TYR A 268 1.88 14.59 -9.16
CA TYR A 268 1.01 14.24 -8.04
C TYR A 268 1.81 13.50 -6.98
N PHE A 269 1.71 13.97 -5.74
CA PHE A 269 2.40 13.36 -4.61
C PHE A 269 1.86 11.96 -4.30
N ASN A 270 0.57 11.72 -4.55
CA ASN A 270 -0.08 10.40 -4.48
C ASN A 270 0.64 9.32 -5.30
N ASP A 271 1.21 9.66 -6.45
CA ASP A 271 1.98 8.72 -7.27
C ASP A 271 3.32 8.32 -6.63
N THR A 272 3.63 8.84 -5.44
CA THR A 272 4.70 8.29 -4.58
C THR A 272 4.23 7.13 -3.70
N SER A 273 3.01 6.64 -3.89
CA SER A 273 2.52 5.43 -3.23
C SER A 273 3.31 4.21 -3.68
N ILE A 274 3.72 3.39 -2.72
CA ILE A 274 4.07 2.00 -2.99
C ILE A 274 2.79 1.17 -3.18
N TYR A 275 2.78 0.32 -4.20
CA TYR A 275 1.75 -0.71 -4.34
C TYR A 275 2.35 -2.04 -3.92
N PHE A 276 1.60 -2.89 -3.25
CA PHE A 276 2.09 -4.21 -2.89
C PHE A 276 0.99 -5.25 -2.75
N ILE A 277 1.37 -6.50 -3.00
CA ILE A 277 0.52 -7.67 -2.80
C ILE A 277 0.91 -8.28 -1.47
N LEU A 278 -0.01 -8.30 -0.53
CA LEU A 278 0.09 -9.07 0.71
C LEU A 278 -0.50 -10.45 0.46
N GLU A 279 0.26 -11.51 0.74
CA GLU A 279 -0.15 -12.90 0.62
C GLU A 279 0.03 -13.62 1.96
N ALA A 280 -1.04 -14.23 2.46
CA ALA A 280 -1.00 -15.09 3.64
C ALA A 280 -1.95 -16.27 3.43
N GLU A 281 -1.46 -17.49 3.69
CA GLU A 281 -2.25 -18.72 3.63
C GLU A 281 -2.92 -18.98 2.26
N GLY A 282 -2.42 -18.39 1.17
CA GLY A 282 -3.01 -18.48 -0.17
C GLY A 282 -4.06 -17.42 -0.49
N VAL A 283 -4.38 -16.51 0.44
CA VAL A 283 -5.19 -15.31 0.19
C VAL A 283 -4.27 -14.16 -0.16
N LYS A 284 -4.71 -13.35 -1.14
CA LYS A 284 -3.96 -12.20 -1.66
C LYS A 284 -4.79 -10.93 -1.56
N THR A 285 -4.18 -9.88 -1.05
CA THR A 285 -4.72 -8.52 -1.00
C THR A 285 -3.76 -7.58 -1.72
N LEU A 286 -4.23 -6.87 -2.72
CA LEU A 286 -3.47 -5.82 -3.41
C LEU A 286 -3.78 -4.46 -2.78
N PHE A 287 -2.78 -3.84 -2.17
CA PHE A 287 -2.85 -2.48 -1.65
C PHE A 287 -2.26 -1.50 -2.66
N LEU A 288 -3.00 -0.41 -2.88
CA LEU A 288 -2.72 0.64 -3.85
C LEU A 288 -2.37 1.99 -3.17
N GLY A 289 -2.62 2.16 -1.88
CA GLY A 289 -2.51 3.48 -1.25
C GLY A 289 -3.36 4.50 -2.01
N ASP A 290 -2.72 5.61 -2.38
CA ASP A 290 -3.35 6.70 -3.13
C ASP A 290 -2.81 6.84 -4.54
N GLY A 291 -1.89 5.99 -4.97
CA GLY A 291 -1.28 6.11 -6.29
C GLY A 291 -2.34 6.04 -7.39
N GLY A 292 -2.14 6.85 -8.42
CA GLY A 292 -3.05 6.93 -9.54
C GLY A 292 -2.54 6.15 -10.74
N GLU A 293 -2.70 6.75 -11.90
CA GLU A 293 -2.49 6.09 -13.18
C GLU A 293 -1.04 5.75 -13.49
N MET A 294 -0.09 6.58 -13.05
CA MET A 294 1.31 6.28 -13.30
C MET A 294 1.75 5.02 -12.55
N CYS A 295 1.25 4.83 -11.31
CA CYS A 295 1.45 3.61 -10.56
C CYS A 295 0.77 2.40 -11.22
N ALA A 296 -0.47 2.57 -11.68
CA ALA A 296 -1.21 1.51 -12.34
C ALA A 296 -0.58 1.06 -13.68
N GLU A 297 -0.20 2.02 -14.53
CA GLU A 297 0.52 1.78 -15.77
C GLU A 297 1.83 1.02 -15.48
N LYS A 298 2.62 1.50 -14.51
CA LYS A 298 3.90 0.88 -14.17
C LYS A 298 3.71 -0.55 -13.66
N THR A 299 2.69 -0.78 -12.84
CA THR A 299 2.34 -2.10 -12.31
C THR A 299 1.96 -3.05 -13.45
N LEU A 300 1.05 -2.64 -14.33
CA LEU A 300 0.63 -3.45 -15.49
C LEU A 300 1.77 -3.72 -16.48
N GLU A 301 2.68 -2.78 -16.64
CA GLU A 301 3.89 -2.94 -17.45
C GLU A 301 4.81 -4.02 -16.87
N CYS A 302 5.02 -3.96 -15.55
CA CYS A 302 6.04 -4.74 -14.84
C CYS A 302 5.54 -6.10 -14.34
N PHE A 303 4.23 -6.33 -14.22
CA PHE A 303 3.69 -7.54 -13.60
C PHE A 303 2.83 -8.39 -14.51
N ARG A 304 2.93 -9.71 -14.35
CA ARG A 304 2.04 -10.68 -15.00
C ARG A 304 0.65 -10.56 -14.39
N PRO A 305 -0.41 -10.71 -15.23
CA PRO A 305 -1.77 -10.81 -14.74
C PRO A 305 -1.96 -11.86 -13.63
N THR A 306 -1.30 -13.02 -13.76
CA THR A 306 -1.36 -14.10 -12.76
C THR A 306 -0.77 -13.72 -11.41
N THR A 307 0.21 -12.81 -11.37
CA THR A 307 0.80 -12.33 -10.13
C THR A 307 -0.13 -11.34 -9.45
N LEU A 308 -0.72 -10.41 -10.22
CA LEU A 308 -1.63 -9.36 -9.74
C LEU A 308 -3.00 -9.87 -9.29
N LYS A 309 -3.44 -11.05 -9.76
CA LYS A 309 -4.69 -11.68 -9.33
C LYS A 309 -4.75 -11.75 -7.81
N SER A 310 -5.79 -11.13 -7.25
CA SER A 310 -5.96 -10.96 -5.80
C SER A 310 -7.39 -11.25 -5.41
N HIS A 311 -7.60 -11.69 -4.17
CA HIS A 311 -8.95 -11.89 -3.62
C HIS A 311 -9.54 -10.55 -3.18
N PHE A 312 -8.68 -9.71 -2.60
CA PHE A 312 -9.02 -8.37 -2.16
C PHE A 312 -8.18 -7.33 -2.89
N VAL A 313 -8.76 -6.17 -3.18
CA VAL A 313 -8.02 -5.00 -3.67
C VAL A 313 -8.48 -3.79 -2.87
N GLN A 314 -7.55 -3.04 -2.29
CA GLN A 314 -7.86 -1.73 -1.70
C GLN A 314 -8.10 -0.71 -2.81
N ILE A 315 -9.20 0.03 -2.69
CA ILE A 315 -9.64 1.02 -3.65
C ILE A 315 -8.81 2.29 -3.47
N THR A 316 -8.05 2.65 -4.50
CA THR A 316 -7.06 3.74 -4.41
C THR A 316 -7.65 5.10 -4.04
N HIS A 317 -6.89 5.90 -3.27
CA HIS A 317 -7.13 7.31 -2.96
C HIS A 317 -8.53 7.58 -2.43
N HIS A 318 -8.92 6.78 -1.46
CA HIS A 318 -10.23 6.89 -0.79
C HIS A 318 -11.41 6.78 -1.75
N GLY A 319 -11.17 6.17 -2.91
CA GLY A 319 -12.12 6.06 -4.00
C GLY A 319 -12.33 7.31 -4.85
N LEU A 320 -11.54 8.37 -4.67
CA LEU A 320 -11.59 9.58 -5.49
C LEU A 320 -11.33 9.25 -6.97
N TYR A 321 -10.42 8.32 -7.29
CA TYR A 321 -10.19 7.89 -8.68
C TYR A 321 -11.25 6.93 -9.22
N THR A 322 -11.96 6.20 -8.36
CA THR A 322 -13.12 5.41 -8.82
C THR A 322 -14.30 6.30 -9.22
N SER A 323 -14.34 7.53 -8.70
CA SER A 323 -15.40 8.50 -8.97
C SER A 323 -15.41 9.12 -10.37
N ALA A 324 -14.37 8.87 -11.16
CA ALA A 324 -14.32 9.33 -12.55
C ALA A 324 -14.96 8.35 -13.56
N TYR A 325 -15.67 7.32 -13.08
CA TYR A 325 -16.91 6.93 -13.77
C TYR A 325 -17.93 8.06 -13.60
N LYS A 326 -17.71 9.18 -14.30
CA LYS A 326 -18.84 10.02 -14.70
C LYS A 326 -19.61 9.15 -15.69
N THR A 327 -20.77 8.67 -15.25
CA THR A 327 -21.87 8.18 -16.07
C THR A 327 -21.79 8.79 -17.48
N PRO A 328 -21.89 8.01 -18.57
CA PRO A 328 -21.95 8.59 -19.90
C PRO A 328 -23.03 9.67 -19.89
N TYR A 329 -22.64 10.90 -20.22
CA TYR A 329 -23.55 12.04 -20.26
C TYR A 329 -24.75 11.68 -21.13
N THR A 330 -25.93 12.09 -20.70
CA THR A 330 -27.04 12.17 -21.64
C THR A 330 -26.63 13.09 -22.79
N ALA A 331 -27.12 12.84 -24.01
CA ALA A 331 -26.70 13.59 -25.21
C ALA A 331 -26.82 15.13 -25.02
N ASP A 332 -27.73 15.56 -24.15
CA ASP A 332 -28.00 16.96 -23.83
C ASP A 332 -26.87 17.62 -23.03
N GLU A 333 -26.27 16.94 -22.07
CA GLU A 333 -25.19 17.49 -21.23
C GLU A 333 -23.87 17.68 -22.00
N ALA A 334 -23.61 16.84 -23.01
CA ALA A 334 -22.41 16.95 -23.86
C ALA A 334 -22.43 18.20 -24.77
N THR A 335 -23.62 18.73 -25.06
CA THR A 335 -23.79 19.94 -25.88
C THR A 335 -23.52 21.24 -25.11
N LEU A 336 -23.53 21.20 -23.78
CA LEU A 336 -23.32 22.36 -22.92
C LEU A 336 -21.85 22.63 -22.57
N LEU A 337 -20.95 21.68 -22.85
CA LEU A 337 -19.53 21.83 -22.56
C LEU A 337 -18.82 22.66 -23.63
N THR A 338 -17.90 23.53 -23.21
CA THR A 338 -16.95 24.18 -24.12
C THR A 338 -15.97 23.14 -24.69
N ARG A 339 -15.25 23.51 -25.76
CA ARG A 339 -14.25 22.63 -26.38
C ARG A 339 -13.07 22.36 -25.45
N GLU A 340 -12.65 23.34 -24.64
CA GLU A 340 -11.61 23.16 -23.64
C GLU A 340 -12.07 22.24 -22.51
N GLU A 341 -13.31 22.36 -22.03
CA GLU A 341 -13.85 21.44 -21.03
C GLU A 341 -13.98 20.02 -21.56
N ARG A 342 -14.35 19.83 -22.84
CA ARG A 342 -14.33 18.52 -23.48
C ARG A 342 -12.92 17.93 -23.57
N ASN A 343 -11.94 18.73 -23.98
CA ASN A 343 -10.55 18.28 -24.09
C ASN A 343 -9.93 17.94 -22.72
N ALA A 344 -10.19 18.77 -21.71
CA ALA A 344 -9.75 18.52 -20.32
C ALA A 344 -10.37 17.22 -19.78
N ARG A 345 -11.63 16.95 -20.09
CA ARG A 345 -12.33 15.72 -19.68
C ARG A 345 -11.92 14.49 -20.46
N GLU A 346 -11.57 14.63 -21.74
CA GLU A 346 -11.03 13.53 -22.55
C GLU A 346 -9.62 13.14 -22.07
N ALA A 347 -8.85 14.10 -21.55
CA ALA A 347 -7.63 13.84 -20.82
C ALA A 347 -7.91 13.12 -19.48
N GLU A 348 -8.90 13.54 -18.68
CA GLU A 348 -9.33 12.81 -17.46
C GLU A 348 -9.83 11.37 -17.76
N ARG A 349 -10.46 11.13 -18.90
CA ARG A 349 -10.91 9.79 -19.32
C ARG A 349 -9.74 8.86 -19.64
N HIS A 350 -8.68 9.38 -20.28
CA HIS A 350 -7.45 8.63 -20.52
C HIS A 350 -6.62 8.40 -19.26
N VAL A 351 -6.79 9.26 -18.25
CA VAL A 351 -6.28 9.01 -16.90
C VAL A 351 -6.88 7.66 -16.47
N HIS A 352 -8.17 7.50 -16.22
CA HIS A 352 -8.76 6.31 -15.57
C HIS A 352 -8.59 4.91 -16.21
N GLU A 353 -8.03 4.80 -17.42
CA GLU A 353 -7.95 3.53 -18.13
C GLU A 353 -7.00 2.52 -17.51
N ASN A 354 -5.83 2.92 -16.98
CA ASN A 354 -4.87 1.94 -16.46
C ASN A 354 -5.27 1.46 -15.07
N LEU A 355 -5.88 2.32 -14.23
CA LEU A 355 -6.50 1.85 -12.99
C LEU A 355 -7.62 0.84 -13.28
N THR A 356 -8.51 1.13 -14.24
CA THR A 356 -9.54 0.17 -14.68
C THR A 356 -8.92 -1.15 -15.13
N LYS A 357 -7.92 -1.12 -16.03
CA LYS A 357 -7.21 -2.32 -16.50
C LYS A 357 -6.53 -3.06 -15.35
N LEU A 358 -6.02 -2.35 -14.34
CA LEU A 358 -5.42 -2.95 -13.16
C LEU A 358 -6.46 -3.70 -12.33
N TYR A 359 -7.63 -3.09 -12.07
CA TYR A 359 -8.72 -3.77 -11.39
C TYR A 359 -9.21 -5.01 -12.16
N GLU A 360 -9.37 -4.92 -13.48
CA GLU A 360 -9.71 -6.06 -14.34
C GLU A 360 -8.66 -7.18 -14.28
N THR A 361 -7.38 -6.79 -14.26
CA THR A 361 -6.26 -7.73 -14.20
C THR A 361 -6.14 -8.41 -12.84
N ALA A 362 -6.36 -7.64 -11.76
CA ALA A 362 -6.39 -8.15 -10.40
C ALA A 362 -7.62 -9.06 -10.15
N ALA A 363 -8.72 -8.82 -10.86
CA ALA A 363 -9.96 -9.58 -10.80
C ALA A 363 -10.39 -9.91 -9.35
N PRO A 364 -10.52 -8.89 -8.48
CA PRO A 364 -10.83 -9.08 -7.07
C PRO A 364 -12.18 -9.78 -6.87
N SER A 365 -12.30 -10.58 -5.82
CA SER A 365 -13.63 -10.95 -5.33
C SER A 365 -14.24 -9.80 -4.53
N ILE A 366 -13.41 -9.06 -3.77
CA ILE A 366 -13.86 -8.00 -2.87
C ILE A 366 -12.98 -6.75 -3.00
N GLY A 367 -13.59 -5.58 -3.03
CA GLY A 367 -12.93 -4.28 -2.93
C GLY A 367 -12.95 -3.80 -1.47
N LEU A 368 -11.80 -3.39 -0.95
CA LEU A 368 -11.68 -2.77 0.38
C LEU A 368 -11.77 -1.25 0.21
N TRP A 369 -12.80 -0.65 0.76
CA TRP A 369 -13.05 0.78 0.66
C TRP A 369 -12.70 1.49 1.98
N PRO A 370 -11.79 2.47 1.99
CA PRO A 370 -11.31 3.03 3.25
C PRO A 370 -12.29 3.98 3.99
N MET A 371 -13.45 4.32 3.42
CA MET A 371 -14.40 5.28 4.01
C MET A 371 -15.55 4.70 4.85
N GLY A 372 -15.82 5.43 5.95
CA GLY A 372 -17.07 5.48 6.74
C GLY A 372 -18.30 5.92 5.93
N ASP A 373 -19.51 5.54 6.38
CA ASP A 373 -20.78 5.70 5.64
C ASP A 373 -21.49 7.06 5.88
N THR A 374 -20.77 8.13 6.24
CA THR A 374 -21.37 9.45 6.47
C THR A 374 -21.54 10.26 5.17
N LEU A 375 -22.40 9.75 4.27
CA LEU A 375 -23.03 10.54 3.21
C LEU A 375 -24.26 11.29 3.74
N GLY A 376 -24.00 12.28 4.59
CA GLY A 376 -24.94 13.36 4.90
C GLY A 376 -25.08 14.39 3.77
N HIS A 377 -24.96 13.99 2.49
CA HIS A 377 -25.54 14.70 1.35
C HIS A 377 -25.33 13.89 0.06
N PRO A 378 -26.39 13.65 -0.75
CA PRO A 378 -26.26 13.02 -2.05
C PRO A 378 -25.60 14.00 -3.03
N ARG A 379 -24.27 14.05 -3.08
CA ARG A 379 -23.60 14.33 -4.35
C ARG A 379 -23.53 13.01 -5.09
N ASN A 380 -24.54 12.78 -5.94
CA ASN A 380 -24.93 11.58 -6.70
C ASN A 380 -23.83 10.78 -7.48
N GLY A 381 -22.54 11.04 -7.29
CA GLY A 381 -21.44 10.33 -7.94
C GLY A 381 -20.93 9.10 -7.20
N ARG A 382 -20.72 9.16 -5.87
CA ARG A 382 -19.95 8.12 -5.14
C ARG A 382 -20.71 6.80 -4.90
N THR A 383 -22.01 6.84 -4.61
CA THR A 383 -22.84 5.62 -4.49
C THR A 383 -23.00 4.90 -5.84
N THR A 384 -23.03 5.67 -6.94
CA THR A 384 -23.07 5.15 -8.31
C THR A 384 -21.79 4.39 -8.61
N VAL A 385 -20.65 4.91 -8.19
CA VAL A 385 -19.32 4.31 -8.37
C VAL A 385 -19.18 2.98 -7.65
N MET A 386 -19.67 2.86 -6.41
CA MET A 386 -19.66 1.58 -5.68
C MET A 386 -20.60 0.55 -6.34
N ARG A 387 -21.77 0.98 -6.81
CA ARG A 387 -22.69 0.12 -7.57
C ARG A 387 -22.08 -0.33 -8.90
N ASP A 388 -21.36 0.55 -9.57
CA ASP A 388 -20.73 0.23 -10.86
C ASP A 388 -19.49 -0.64 -10.67
N TRP A 389 -18.66 -0.36 -9.67
CA TRP A 389 -17.55 -1.23 -9.29
C TRP A 389 -18.09 -2.61 -8.90
N SER A 390 -19.15 -2.66 -8.09
CA SER A 390 -19.70 -3.94 -7.66
C SER A 390 -20.33 -4.77 -8.78
N ARG A 391 -20.91 -4.11 -9.77
CA ARG A 391 -21.40 -4.75 -10.99
C ARG A 391 -20.28 -5.25 -11.90
N THR A 392 -19.11 -4.61 -11.87
CA THR A 392 -18.06 -4.83 -12.86
C THR A 392 -16.93 -5.73 -12.35
N TYR A 393 -16.52 -5.59 -11.09
CA TYR A 393 -15.27 -6.17 -10.59
C TYR A 393 -15.40 -7.15 -9.44
N GLY A 394 -16.36 -6.98 -8.52
CA GLY A 394 -16.49 -7.84 -7.33
C GLY A 394 -17.48 -7.27 -6.32
N GLN A 395 -17.55 -7.75 -5.08
CA GLN A 395 -18.36 -7.10 -4.03
C GLN A 395 -17.57 -5.99 -3.34
N VAL A 396 -18.21 -4.92 -2.86
CA VAL A 396 -17.51 -3.89 -2.05
C VAL A 396 -17.78 -4.16 -0.58
N ALA A 397 -16.72 -4.29 0.21
CA ALA A 397 -16.80 -4.29 1.67
C ALA A 397 -16.89 -2.83 2.16
N HIS A 398 -17.92 -2.52 2.96
CA HIS A 398 -18.14 -1.21 3.57
C HIS A 398 -17.56 -1.19 4.98
N PHE A 399 -16.94 -0.08 5.38
CA PHE A 399 -16.39 0.06 6.72
C PHE A 399 -17.13 1.23 7.34
N VAL A 400 -18.15 0.94 8.15
CA VAL A 400 -19.11 1.95 8.61
C VAL A 400 -18.53 2.74 9.79
N ASP A 401 -18.64 4.06 9.69
CA ASP A 401 -18.58 5.02 10.80
C ASP A 401 -20.00 5.64 10.84
N ILE A 402 -20.75 5.44 11.92
CA ILE A 402 -22.06 6.07 12.17
C ILE A 402 -22.00 6.76 13.52
N ASP A 403 -22.43 8.03 13.53
CA ASP A 403 -22.36 9.00 14.62
C ASP A 403 -22.92 8.52 15.99
N SER A 404 -22.03 8.21 16.94
CA SER A 404 -22.24 8.47 18.36
C SER A 404 -20.97 9.03 19.00
N PRO A 405 -21.06 10.14 19.78
CA PRO A 405 -19.93 10.66 20.54
C PRO A 405 -19.50 9.76 21.72
N ASP A 406 -20.22 8.66 22.01
CA ASP A 406 -20.09 7.93 23.28
C ASP A 406 -20.36 6.41 23.14
N SER A 407 -19.64 5.67 22.28
CA SER A 407 -19.46 4.21 22.47
C SER A 407 -18.44 3.60 21.49
N GLY A 408 -17.67 2.62 21.95
CA GLY A 408 -16.44 2.16 21.30
C GLY A 408 -16.60 1.26 20.07
N TYR A 409 -15.61 1.40 19.17
CA TYR A 409 -15.24 0.53 18.05
C TYR A 409 -16.36 0.06 17.12
N ASP A 410 -16.50 0.78 16.01
CA ASP A 410 -17.04 0.25 14.77
C ASP A 410 -15.93 0.00 13.74
N GLY A 411 -15.85 -1.23 13.26
CA GLY A 411 -14.79 -1.69 12.36
C GLY A 411 -15.16 -2.99 11.66
N VAL A 412 -14.49 -3.26 10.55
CA VAL A 412 -14.66 -4.52 9.84
C VAL A 412 -13.49 -5.44 10.13
N ASN A 413 -13.83 -6.65 10.56
CA ASN A 413 -12.88 -7.74 10.74
C ASN A 413 -13.05 -8.76 9.62
N ILE A 414 -11.95 -9.02 8.90
CA ILE A 414 -11.87 -10.15 7.96
C ILE A 414 -11.08 -11.25 8.64
N VAL A 415 -11.78 -12.31 9.03
CA VAL A 415 -11.25 -13.47 9.72
C VAL A 415 -11.32 -14.68 8.80
N ARG A 416 -10.24 -15.46 8.71
CA ARG A 416 -10.22 -16.69 7.90
C ARG A 416 -10.03 -17.92 8.76
N LYS A 417 -10.82 -18.95 8.47
CA LYS A 417 -10.65 -20.30 9.05
C LYS A 417 -10.81 -21.35 7.95
N GLY A 418 -9.69 -21.88 7.45
CA GLY A 418 -9.69 -22.79 6.31
C GLY A 418 -10.15 -22.08 5.03
N ASP A 419 -11.13 -22.64 4.33
CA ASP A 419 -11.70 -22.01 3.12
C ASP A 419 -12.76 -20.95 3.45
N LEU A 420 -13.13 -20.77 4.71
CA LEU A 420 -14.15 -19.80 5.12
C LEU A 420 -13.51 -18.44 5.41
N ILE A 421 -13.94 -17.41 4.68
CA ILE A 421 -13.70 -16.00 5.02
C ILE A 421 -14.95 -15.50 5.73
N THR A 422 -14.81 -15.01 6.96
CA THR A 422 -15.86 -14.34 7.71
C THR A 422 -15.55 -12.86 7.77
N TYR A 423 -16.41 -12.08 7.17
CA TYR A 423 -16.48 -10.64 7.26
C TYR A 423 -17.47 -10.30 8.38
N THR A 424 -17.03 -9.48 9.32
CA THR A 424 -17.89 -8.97 10.37
C THR A 424 -17.83 -7.46 10.34
N MET A 425 -18.97 -6.79 10.24
CA MET A 425 -19.09 -5.33 10.24
C MET A 425 -19.98 -4.95 11.40
N SER A 426 -19.47 -4.16 12.34
CA SER A 426 -20.29 -3.57 13.39
C SER A 426 -20.78 -2.18 12.95
N SER A 427 -22.01 -1.87 13.37
CA SER A 427 -22.58 -0.53 13.42
C SER A 427 -23.35 -0.43 14.72
N GLU A 428 -23.51 0.79 15.26
CA GLU A 428 -24.17 1.15 16.53
C GLU A 428 -25.26 0.18 17.05
N ASP A 429 -26.14 -0.32 16.18
CA ASP A 429 -27.27 -1.19 16.55
C ASP A 429 -27.27 -2.59 15.89
N LYS A 430 -26.31 -2.89 15.00
CA LYS A 430 -26.30 -4.13 14.20
C LYS A 430 -24.88 -4.59 13.89
N LEU A 431 -24.58 -5.80 14.32
CA LEU A 431 -23.43 -6.54 13.84
C LEU A 431 -23.87 -7.34 12.61
N MET A 432 -23.22 -7.17 11.47
CA MET A 432 -23.47 -7.93 10.24
C MET A 432 -22.36 -8.96 10.06
N ILE A 433 -22.74 -10.21 9.85
CA ILE A 433 -21.83 -11.29 9.46
C ILE A 433 -22.08 -11.63 8.00
N THR A 434 -21.05 -11.43 7.19
CA THR A 434 -20.99 -11.91 5.82
C THR A 434 -19.96 -13.02 5.75
N LYS A 435 -20.32 -14.21 5.26
CA LYS A 435 -19.36 -15.30 5.06
C LYS A 435 -19.18 -15.58 3.58
N PHE A 436 -17.95 -15.82 3.19
CA PHE A 436 -17.59 -16.30 1.87
C PHE A 436 -16.85 -17.63 1.97
N LEU A 437 -17.10 -18.53 1.03
CA LEU A 437 -16.31 -19.73 0.83
C LEU A 437 -15.30 -19.47 -0.28
N LEU A 438 -14.03 -19.68 0.00
CA LEU A 438 -13.00 -19.75 -1.02
C LEU A 438 -13.12 -21.08 -1.75
N LYS A 439 -13.55 -21.03 -3.01
CA LYS A 439 -13.65 -22.19 -3.88
C LYS A 439 -13.03 -21.85 -5.23
N ASP A 440 -12.08 -22.68 -5.67
CA ASP A 440 -11.37 -22.52 -6.94
C ASP A 440 -10.75 -21.12 -7.15
N GLY A 441 -10.28 -20.50 -6.05
CA GLY A 441 -9.68 -19.16 -6.06
C GLY A 441 -10.67 -18.00 -6.18
N LYS A 442 -11.97 -18.24 -5.92
CA LYS A 442 -13.02 -17.22 -5.85
C LYS A 442 -13.69 -17.24 -4.48
N ALA A 443 -14.10 -16.08 -3.98
CA ALA A 443 -14.91 -15.99 -2.77
C ALA A 443 -16.41 -16.04 -3.15
N GLU A 444 -17.08 -17.15 -2.83
CA GLU A 444 -18.51 -17.35 -3.03
C GLU A 444 -19.29 -16.92 -1.78
N LEU A 445 -20.24 -16.00 -1.91
CA LEU A 445 -21.06 -15.55 -0.78
C LEU A 445 -21.90 -16.72 -0.23
N ILE A 446 -21.71 -17.05 1.05
CA ILE A 446 -22.46 -18.09 1.79
C ILE A 446 -23.64 -17.46 2.54
N THR A 447 -23.37 -16.41 3.30
CA THR A 447 -24.40 -15.70 4.07
C THR A 447 -24.07 -14.22 4.17
N ASN A 448 -25.09 -13.40 4.33
CA ASN A 448 -25.03 -11.99 4.70
C ASN A 448 -26.23 -11.72 5.62
N GLN A 449 -26.00 -11.74 6.93
CA GLN A 449 -27.07 -11.69 7.92
C GLN A 449 -26.64 -10.92 9.17
N THR A 450 -27.61 -10.46 9.98
CA THR A 450 -27.27 -9.79 11.25
C THR A 450 -26.77 -10.83 12.27
N TYR A 451 -26.00 -10.41 13.25
CA TYR A 451 -25.48 -11.25 14.30
C TYR A 451 -26.58 -11.88 15.13
N GLU A 452 -27.68 -11.16 15.37
CA GLU A 452 -28.84 -11.69 16.07
C GLU A 452 -29.49 -12.83 15.26
N SER A 453 -29.60 -12.67 13.93
CA SER A 453 -30.06 -13.75 13.07
C SER A 453 -29.08 -14.92 12.99
N PHE A 454 -27.77 -14.66 13.07
CA PHE A 454 -26.75 -15.70 13.13
C PHE A 454 -26.74 -16.48 14.45
N LEU A 455 -27.00 -15.83 15.59
CA LEU A 455 -27.12 -16.51 16.89
C LEU A 455 -28.41 -17.33 17.02
N ALA A 456 -29.43 -17.01 16.23
CA ALA A 456 -30.71 -17.71 16.23
C ALA A 456 -30.70 -19.01 15.39
N GLU A 457 -29.74 -19.15 14.48
CA GLU A 457 -29.45 -20.35 13.66
C GLU A 457 -28.47 -21.29 14.37
#